data_AF-A0A363SVW7-F1
#
_entry.id   AF-A0A363SVW7-F1
#
_cell.length_a   1.000
_cell.length_b   1.000
_cell.length_c   1.000
_cell.angle_alpha   90.00
_cell.angle_beta   90.00
_cell.angle_gamma   90.00
#
_symmetry.space_group_name_H-M   'P 1'
#
loop_
_entity.id
_entity.type
_entity.pdbx_description
1 polymer ?
#
loop_
_entity_poly.entity_id
_entity_poly.type
_entity_poly.pdbx_seq_one_letter_code
_entity_poly.pdbx_strand_id
1 'polypeptide(L)'
;MSDDAERPAEQSQAGEQPEALHVCPECHTGVLHLEYLTYFTWLNDELITVPNFPSWVCDVCGKREYDTHAVSWLNMLLSPTTGRKKKPRRKHLPRNLNRPQPHS
;
A
#
# COMPACT_ATOMS: atom_id res chain seq x y z
N MET A 1 -44.85 -13.63 40.49
CA MET A 1 -44.29 -14.91 40.01
C MET A 1 -43.73 -14.63 38.63
N SER A 2 -42.52 -15.11 38.40
CA SER A 2 -41.42 -14.42 37.70
C SER A 2 -41.61 -14.13 36.21
N ASP A 3 -41.27 -12.90 35.83
CA ASP A 3 -40.77 -12.51 34.51
C ASP A 3 -39.35 -13.08 34.36
N ASP A 4 -39.17 -14.08 33.50
CA ASP A 4 -37.85 -14.49 33.04
C ASP A 4 -37.75 -14.19 31.55
N ALA A 5 -36.95 -13.17 31.26
CA ALA A 5 -36.62 -12.66 29.95
C ALA A 5 -35.54 -13.54 29.30
N GLU A 6 -35.95 -14.54 28.52
CA GLU A 6 -35.02 -15.30 27.69
C GLU A 6 -34.73 -14.51 26.39
N ARG A 7 -33.72 -13.65 26.45
CA ARG A 7 -33.16 -12.94 25.29
C ARG A 7 -32.38 -13.94 24.42
N PRO A 8 -32.56 -13.96 23.08
CA PRO A 8 -31.91 -14.96 22.24
C PRO A 8 -30.39 -14.75 22.22
N ALA A 9 -29.64 -15.83 22.38
CA ALA A 9 -28.19 -15.85 22.19
C ALA A 9 -27.85 -15.55 20.73
N GLU A 10 -27.28 -14.36 20.49
CA GLU A 10 -26.52 -14.03 19.28
C GLU A 10 -25.34 -15.01 19.16
N GLN A 11 -25.47 -15.99 18.28
CA GLN A 11 -24.34 -16.82 17.86
C GLN A 11 -23.65 -16.10 16.70
N SER A 12 -22.63 -15.33 17.04
CA SER A 12 -21.67 -14.76 16.10
C SER A 12 -20.94 -15.89 15.36
N GLN A 13 -21.38 -16.18 14.14
CA GLN A 13 -20.67 -17.07 13.21
C GLN A 13 -19.47 -16.32 12.64
N ALA A 14 -18.31 -16.47 13.25
CA ALA A 14 -17.03 -16.21 12.60
C ALA A 14 -16.82 -17.31 11.56
N GLY A 15 -16.88 -16.95 10.28
CA GLY A 15 -16.66 -17.88 9.18
C GLY A 15 -15.19 -18.27 9.11
N GLU A 16 -14.88 -19.51 9.52
CA GLU A 16 -13.62 -20.18 9.24
C GLU A 16 -13.58 -20.48 7.73
N GLN A 17 -13.08 -19.55 6.93
CA GLN A 17 -12.79 -19.80 5.52
C GLN A 17 -11.51 -20.63 5.45
N PRO A 18 -11.44 -21.73 4.67
CA PRO A 18 -10.21 -22.48 4.51
C PRO A 18 -9.10 -21.55 4.01
N GLU A 19 -8.06 -21.37 4.81
CA GLU A 19 -6.84 -20.66 4.43
C GLU A 19 -6.27 -21.39 3.19
N ALA A 20 -6.47 -20.84 2.00
CA ALA A 20 -6.01 -21.47 0.77
C ALA A 20 -4.48 -21.52 0.79
N LEU A 21 -3.92 -22.72 0.94
CA LEU A 21 -2.47 -22.92 1.01
C LEU A 21 -1.84 -22.52 -0.33
N HIS A 22 -0.92 -21.56 -0.29
CA HIS A 22 -0.20 -21.08 -1.46
C HIS A 22 1.01 -21.98 -1.73
N VAL A 23 0.86 -22.96 -2.62
CA VAL A 23 1.95 -23.87 -3.00
C VAL A 23 3.07 -23.12 -3.71
N CYS A 24 4.32 -23.39 -3.35
CA CYS A 24 5.48 -22.73 -3.93
C CYS A 24 5.65 -23.10 -5.42
N PRO A 25 5.69 -22.11 -6.34
CA PRO A 25 5.80 -22.37 -7.78
C PRO A 25 7.20 -22.80 -8.24
N GLU A 26 8.23 -22.70 -7.37
CA GLU A 26 9.60 -23.11 -7.71
C GLU A 26 9.83 -24.59 -7.43
N CYS A 27 9.50 -25.06 -6.22
CA CYS A 27 9.75 -26.45 -5.83
C CYS A 27 8.51 -27.36 -5.91
N HIS A 28 7.29 -26.80 -6.04
CA HIS A 28 6.02 -27.55 -6.03
C HIS A 28 5.83 -28.49 -4.83
N THR A 29 6.62 -28.31 -3.77
CA THR A 29 6.69 -29.20 -2.61
C THR A 29 6.35 -28.45 -1.34
N GLY A 30 6.96 -27.26 -1.15
CA GLY A 30 6.70 -26.41 0.00
C GLY A 30 5.51 -25.47 -0.19
N VAL A 31 5.13 -24.82 0.90
CA VAL A 31 4.09 -23.80 0.97
C VAL A 31 4.75 -22.45 1.27
N LEU A 32 4.23 -21.38 0.68
CA LEU A 32 4.66 -20.02 0.97
C LEU A 32 4.01 -19.53 2.26
N HIS A 33 4.82 -19.06 3.21
CA HIS A 33 4.37 -18.46 4.47
C HIS A 33 4.73 -16.97 4.53
N LEU A 34 3.86 -16.17 5.16
CA LEU A 34 4.13 -14.75 5.35
C LEU A 34 5.20 -14.57 6.43
N GLU A 35 6.31 -13.94 6.05
CA GLU A 35 7.40 -13.51 6.92
C GLU A 35 7.67 -12.01 6.75
N TYR A 36 8.38 -11.43 7.72
CA TYR A 36 8.78 -10.02 7.71
C TYR A 36 10.30 -9.93 7.70
N LEU A 37 10.87 -9.64 6.53
CA LEU A 37 12.31 -9.66 6.28
C LEU A 37 12.83 -8.25 5.96
N THR A 38 14.14 -8.09 5.79
CA THR A 38 14.69 -6.83 5.27
C THR A 38 14.64 -6.85 3.74
N TYR A 39 13.94 -5.88 3.16
CA TYR A 39 13.91 -5.64 1.72
C TYR A 39 15.06 -4.73 1.32
N PHE A 40 15.80 -5.14 0.29
CA PHE A 40 16.93 -4.38 -0.26
C PHE A 40 16.57 -3.93 -1.66
N THR A 41 16.73 -2.64 -1.95
CA THR A 41 16.53 -2.10 -3.28
C THR A 41 17.54 -1.00 -3.55
N TRP A 42 17.89 -0.82 -4.83
CA TRP A 42 18.75 0.28 -5.27
C TRP A 42 17.88 1.42 -5.77
N LEU A 43 18.18 2.63 -5.33
CA LEU A 43 17.61 3.85 -5.88
C LEU A 43 18.75 4.75 -6.36
N ASN A 44 18.92 4.84 -7.68
CA ASN A 44 20.13 5.39 -8.29
C ASN A 44 21.36 4.59 -7.80
N ASP A 45 22.35 5.26 -7.21
CA ASP A 45 23.58 4.65 -6.70
C ASP A 45 23.54 4.43 -5.17
N GLU A 46 22.38 4.58 -4.54
CA GLU A 46 22.20 4.38 -3.09
C GLU A 46 21.41 3.10 -2.80
N LEU A 47 21.96 2.27 -1.90
CA LEU A 47 21.29 1.08 -1.40
C LEU A 47 20.31 1.46 -0.28
N ILE A 48 19.03 1.16 -0.48
CA ILE A 48 17.97 1.33 0.51
C ILE A 48 17.67 -0.01 1.16
N THR A 49 17.56 0.00 2.49
CA THR A 49 17.17 -1.15 3.31
C THR A 49 15.89 -0.83 4.06
N VAL A 50 14.87 -1.68 3.91
CA VAL A 50 13.58 -1.52 4.60
C VAL A 50 13.35 -2.74 5.50
N PRO A 51 13.47 -2.60 6.84
CA PRO A 51 13.20 -3.70 7.76
C PRO A 51 11.71 -4.02 7.84
N ASN A 52 11.38 -5.21 8.34
CA ASN A 52 10.00 -5.68 8.56
C ASN A 52 9.11 -5.59 7.31
N PHE A 53 9.66 -5.99 6.16
CA PHE A 53 8.98 -5.96 4.87
C PHE A 53 8.25 -7.29 4.59
N PRO A 54 6.93 -7.25 4.28
CA PRO A 54 6.13 -8.46 4.08
C PRO A 54 6.62 -9.26 2.86
N SER A 55 6.93 -10.52 3.10
CA SER A 55 7.51 -11.44 2.13
C SER A 55 6.93 -12.85 2.29
N TRP A 56 6.55 -13.49 1.20
CA TRP A 56 6.15 -14.88 1.16
C TRP A 56 7.39 -15.76 0.98
N VAL A 57 7.66 -16.63 1.94
CA VAL A 57 8.87 -17.48 1.98
C VAL A 57 8.47 -18.94 1.94
N CYS A 58 9.08 -19.71 1.03
CA CYS A 58 8.89 -21.16 0.99
C CYS A 58 9.61 -21.83 2.14
N ASP A 59 8.89 -22.63 2.92
CA ASP A 59 9.41 -23.47 4.00
C ASP A 59 10.39 -24.56 3.56
N VAL A 60 10.35 -24.97 2.29
CA VAL A 60 11.20 -26.04 1.74
C VAL A 60 12.42 -25.49 0.98
N CYS A 61 12.23 -24.67 -0.06
CA CYS A 61 13.33 -24.22 -0.93
C CYS A 61 13.84 -22.80 -0.59
N GLY A 62 13.14 -22.06 0.27
CA GLY A 62 13.51 -20.69 0.62
C GLY A 62 13.20 -19.64 -0.44
N LYS A 63 12.42 -19.97 -1.50
CA LYS A 63 11.90 -18.98 -2.47
C LYS A 63 11.27 -17.81 -1.73
N ARG A 64 11.55 -16.58 -2.17
CA ARG A 64 10.98 -15.35 -1.60
C ARG A 64 10.21 -14.58 -2.66
N GLU A 65 9.00 -14.14 -2.30
CA GLU A 65 8.18 -13.24 -3.09
C GLU A 65 7.74 -12.07 -2.21
N TYR A 66 8.16 -10.86 -2.58
CA TYR A 66 7.80 -9.66 -1.82
C TYR A 66 6.35 -9.24 -2.11
N ASP A 67 5.64 -8.71 -1.11
CA ASP A 67 4.29 -8.21 -1.30
C ASP A 67 4.27 -7.07 -2.33
N THR A 68 3.53 -7.27 -3.42
CA THR A 68 3.52 -6.34 -4.56
C THR A 68 2.88 -4.99 -4.21
N HIS A 69 1.91 -4.96 -3.29
CA HIS A 69 1.32 -3.73 -2.81
C HIS A 69 2.31 -2.94 -1.96
N ALA A 70 3.02 -3.60 -1.05
CA ALA A 70 4.06 -2.98 -0.24
C ALA A 70 5.19 -2.40 -1.11
N VAL A 71 5.62 -3.12 -2.15
CA VAL A 71 6.63 -2.63 -3.10
C VAL A 71 6.13 -1.39 -3.84
N SER A 72 4.87 -1.40 -4.31
CA SER A 72 4.26 -0.26 -4.99
C SER A 72 4.19 0.98 -4.09
N TRP A 73 3.80 0.80 -2.83
CA TRP A 73 3.78 1.90 -1.84
C TRP A 73 5.17 2.44 -1.53
N LEU A 74 6.16 1.56 -1.38
CA LEU A 74 7.55 1.97 -1.20
C LEU A 74 8.02 2.82 -2.38
N ASN A 75 7.79 2.37 -3.61
CA ASN A 75 8.14 3.11 -4.82
C ASN A 75 7.44 4.48 -4.88
N MET A 76 6.19 4.56 -4.43
CA MET A 76 5.46 5.81 -4.33
C MET A 76 6.11 6.77 -3.33
N LEU A 77 6.47 6.29 -2.14
CA LEU A 77 7.13 7.09 -1.10
C LEU A 77 8.49 7.61 -1.56
N LEU A 78 9.28 6.75 -2.19
CA LEU A 78 10.60 7.09 -2.74
C LEU A 78 10.54 8.02 -3.96
N SER A 79 9.36 8.23 -4.55
CA SER A 79 9.23 9.10 -5.72
C SER A 79 9.62 10.55 -5.37
N PRO A 80 10.41 11.26 -6.19
CA PRO A 80 10.79 12.66 -5.94
C PRO A 80 9.62 13.65 -5.89
N THR A 81 8.46 13.20 -6.37
CA THR A 81 7.21 13.95 -6.48
C THR A 81 6.30 13.81 -5.27
N THR A 82 6.58 12.89 -4.34
CA THR A 82 5.80 12.67 -3.13
C THR A 82 5.69 13.98 -2.34
N GLY A 83 4.46 14.37 -1.97
CA GLY A 83 4.20 15.58 -1.19
C GLY A 83 4.34 16.92 -1.94
N ARG A 84 4.71 16.93 -3.23
CA ARG A 84 4.76 18.19 -4.00
C ARG A 84 3.34 18.65 -4.34
N LYS A 85 2.85 19.69 -3.63
CA LYS A 85 1.62 20.39 -4.01
C LYS A 85 1.77 20.89 -5.45
N LYS A 86 0.86 20.48 -6.35
CA LYS A 86 0.79 21.03 -7.72
C LYS A 86 0.67 22.55 -7.58
N LYS A 87 1.73 23.31 -7.91
CA LYS A 87 1.67 24.77 -7.90
C LYS A 87 0.51 25.16 -8.81
N PRO A 88 -0.49 25.93 -8.34
CA PRO A 88 -1.52 26.43 -9.23
C PRO A 88 -0.82 27.23 -10.32
N ARG A 89 -0.96 26.80 -11.58
CA ARG A 89 -0.49 27.61 -12.71
C ARG A 89 -1.26 28.92 -12.61
N ARG A 90 -0.57 30.01 -12.23
CA ARG A 90 -1.15 31.36 -12.32
C ARG A 90 -1.53 31.54 -13.78
N LYS A 91 -2.84 31.41 -14.09
CA LYS A 91 -3.36 31.84 -15.37
C LYS A 91 -3.03 33.33 -15.43
N HIS A 92 -2.15 33.71 -16.35
CA HIS A 92 -1.95 35.11 -16.70
C HIS A 92 -3.28 35.60 -17.26
N LEU A 93 -4.14 36.13 -16.38
CA LEU A 93 -5.32 36.85 -16.78
C LEU A 93 -4.81 38.09 -17.54
N PRO A 94 -5.15 38.28 -18.82
CA PRO A 94 -4.71 39.44 -19.55
C PRO A 94 -5.20 40.69 -18.82
N ARG A 95 -4.26 41.55 -18.46
CA ARG A 95 -4.53 42.83 -17.82
C ARG A 95 -4.99 43.82 -18.89
N ASN A 96 -6.30 43.93 -19.10
CA ASN A 96 -6.98 45.11 -19.66
C ASN A 96 -8.50 44.86 -19.55
N LEU A 97 -9.35 45.80 -19.14
CA LEU A 97 -9.79 46.96 -19.90
C LEU A 97 -10.32 48.03 -18.93
N ASN A 98 -9.52 49.06 -18.61
CA ASN A 98 -10.03 50.37 -18.18
C ASN A 98 -8.85 51.32 -17.95
N ARG A 99 -8.32 51.90 -19.02
CA ARG A 99 -7.47 53.07 -18.93
C ARG A 99 -8.09 54.18 -19.79
N PRO A 100 -8.75 55.18 -19.20
CA PRO A 100 -9.20 56.35 -19.94
C PRO A 100 -7.96 57.09 -20.47
N GLN A 101 -7.97 57.45 -21.75
CA GLN A 101 -6.94 58.31 -22.32
C GLN A 101 -7.25 59.78 -22.05
N PRO A 102 -6.26 60.60 -21.63
CA PRO A 102 -6.43 62.04 -21.55
C PRO A 102 -6.36 62.63 -22.97
N HIS A 103 -7.40 63.37 -23.32
CA HIS A 103 -7.46 64.18 -24.53
C HIS A 103 -6.78 65.53 -24.24
N SER A 104 -5.92 65.95 -25.17
CA SER A 104 -5.30 67.28 -25.23
C SER A 104 -6.19 68.22 -26.03
#